data_AF-A0A8B7NWP5-F1
#
_entry.id   AF-A0A8B7NWP5-F1
#
_cell.length_a   1.000
_cell.length_b   1.000
_cell.length_c   1.000
_cell.angle_alpha   90.00
_cell.angle_beta   90.00
_cell.angle_gamma   90.00
#
_symmetry.space_group_name_H-M   'P 1'
#
loop_
_entity.id
_entity.type
_entity.pdbx_description
1 polymer ?
#
loop_
_entity_poly.entity_id
_entity_poly.type
_entity_poly.pdbx_seq_one_letter_code
_entity_poly.pdbx_strand_id
1 'polypeptide(L)'
;MDDPAFTNDSIGAILLYKCQPNYYINYTYMLVPTNTSSGSLTQFVSVPIFPLKKTMELTCSQDGNWTKQYPDADIRCYHPCMIKLPTLVNAWSDFNSSKNYSDANNQTLSVECLPGYEFAFNKTKQVLTCAASKWDDRKLLPCYKVCLDPIREAGEEMTVANVTANSVNTTMTYACTEGHHLNTTEV
;
A
#
# COMPACT_ATOMS: atom_id res chain seq x y z
N MET A 1 -33.00 3.96 -1.27
CA MET A 1 -32.74 2.95 -0.22
C MET A 1 -33.50 3.48 0.98
N ASP A 2 -34.70 2.96 1.18
CA ASP A 2 -35.60 3.39 2.25
C ASP A 2 -34.98 3.03 3.60
N ASP A 3 -34.78 4.04 4.42
CA ASP A 3 -34.36 3.88 5.81
C ASP A 3 -35.54 3.24 6.57
N PRO A 4 -35.35 2.14 7.33
CA PRO A 4 -36.42 1.62 8.14
C PRO A 4 -36.73 2.62 9.25
N ALA A 5 -37.92 3.21 9.20
CA ALA A 5 -38.44 4.08 10.26
C ALA A 5 -38.68 3.25 11.53
N PHE A 6 -37.82 3.40 12.53
CA PHE A 6 -38.03 2.82 13.86
C PHE A 6 -38.73 3.83 14.77
N THR A 7 -39.81 3.40 15.41
CA THR A 7 -40.58 4.21 16.37
C THR A 7 -39.89 4.21 17.75
N ASN A 8 -39.93 5.37 18.42
CA ASN A 8 -39.13 5.72 19.61
C ASN A 8 -39.37 4.88 20.89
N ASP A 9 -40.24 3.88 20.89
CA ASP A 9 -40.70 3.18 22.12
C ASP A 9 -40.27 1.71 22.22
N SER A 10 -39.25 1.29 21.47
CA SER A 10 -38.85 -0.13 21.38
C SER A 10 -37.65 -0.46 22.28
N ILE A 11 -37.89 -0.67 23.58
CA ILE A 11 -36.89 -1.26 24.49
C ILE A 11 -36.57 -2.69 23.97
N GLY A 12 -35.32 -2.96 23.60
CA GLY A 12 -34.89 -4.24 23.02
C GLY A 12 -34.76 -4.29 21.49
N ALA A 13 -34.82 -3.16 20.78
CA ALA A 13 -34.54 -3.12 19.34
C ALA A 13 -33.07 -3.41 19.01
N ILE A 14 -32.81 -4.10 17.88
CA ILE A 14 -31.48 -4.34 17.32
C ILE A 14 -31.37 -3.63 15.96
N LEU A 15 -30.35 -2.80 15.78
CA LEU A 15 -30.01 -2.19 14.50
C LEU A 15 -28.76 -2.85 13.92
N LEU A 16 -28.85 -3.33 12.67
CA LEU A 16 -27.76 -3.98 11.96
C LEU A 16 -27.24 -3.09 10.83
N TYR A 17 -25.97 -2.68 10.92
CA TYR A 17 -25.26 -2.07 9.80
C TYR A 17 -24.51 -3.14 9.01
N LYS A 18 -24.59 -3.08 7.68
CA LYS A 18 -23.91 -4.00 6.78
C LYS A 18 -23.14 -3.24 5.70
N CYS A 19 -21.84 -3.50 5.62
CA CYS A 19 -21.02 -2.95 4.55
C CYS A 19 -21.32 -3.61 3.20
N GLN A 20 -21.09 -2.85 2.13
CA GLN A 20 -21.11 -3.36 0.76
C GLN A 20 -20.07 -4.49 0.57
N PRO A 21 -20.21 -5.36 -0.45
CA PRO A 21 -19.19 -6.34 -0.79
C PRO A 21 -17.81 -5.69 -0.90
N ASN A 22 -16.78 -6.35 -0.38
CA ASN A 22 -15.39 -5.86 -0.33
C ASN A 22 -15.13 -4.66 0.59
N TYR A 23 -16.12 -4.17 1.32
CA TYR A 23 -15.92 -3.15 2.36
C TYR A 23 -15.98 -3.78 3.75
N TYR A 24 -15.27 -3.16 4.69
CA TYR A 24 -15.15 -3.62 6.06
C TYR A 24 -15.27 -2.43 7.01
N ILE A 25 -15.80 -2.69 8.20
CA ILE A 25 -15.83 -1.71 9.27
C ILE A 25 -14.40 -1.57 9.77
N ASN A 26 -13.82 -0.39 9.61
CA ASN A 26 -12.58 -0.02 10.28
C ASN A 26 -12.96 0.83 11.47
N TYR A 27 -12.34 0.59 12.63
CA TYR A 27 -12.56 1.42 13.79
C TYR A 27 -11.26 2.03 14.28
N THR A 28 -11.36 3.29 14.68
CA THR A 28 -10.35 3.99 15.45
C THR A 28 -10.80 3.93 16.89
N TYR A 29 -9.96 3.50 17.82
CA TYR A 29 -10.24 3.66 19.25
C TYR A 29 -9.27 4.70 19.84
N MET A 30 -9.77 5.55 20.74
CA MET A 30 -8.90 6.39 21.55
C MET A 30 -8.37 5.57 22.72
N LEU A 31 -7.05 5.39 22.80
CA LEU A 31 -6.42 5.01 24.06
C LEU A 31 -6.29 6.28 24.89
N VAL A 32 -7.17 6.45 25.87
CA VAL A 32 -6.94 7.43 26.93
C VAL A 32 -6.02 6.76 27.96
N PRO A 33 -4.78 7.25 28.17
CA PRO A 33 -3.94 6.72 29.23
C PRO A 33 -4.66 6.90 30.57
N THR A 34 -4.73 5.85 31.38
CA THR A 34 -5.52 5.86 32.61
C THR A 34 -4.99 6.77 33.71
N ASN A 35 -3.88 7.49 33.53
CA ASN A 35 -3.38 8.42 34.53
C ASN A 35 -2.57 9.57 33.91
N THR A 36 -3.22 10.63 33.43
CA THR A 36 -2.57 11.93 33.27
C THR A 36 -3.55 13.05 33.57
N SER A 37 -3.56 13.47 34.84
CA SER A 37 -3.90 14.83 35.18
C SER A 37 -3.06 15.78 34.33
N SER A 38 -3.70 16.82 33.79
CA SER A 38 -3.12 17.96 33.07
C SER A 38 -2.42 17.66 31.73
N GLY A 39 -3.16 17.92 30.65
CA GLY A 39 -2.67 18.50 29.39
C GLY A 39 -1.55 17.76 28.66
N SER A 40 -1.88 16.75 27.85
CA SER A 40 -0.99 16.37 26.75
C SER A 40 -1.69 15.53 25.68
N LEU A 41 -1.23 15.77 24.45
CA LEU A 41 -1.70 15.32 23.14
C LEU A 41 -2.47 13.97 23.12
N THR A 42 -3.74 14.02 22.73
CA THR A 42 -4.51 12.83 22.33
C THR A 42 -3.86 12.21 21.08
N GLN A 43 -3.14 11.10 21.23
CA GLN A 43 -2.61 10.35 20.10
C GLN A 43 -3.71 9.41 19.57
N PHE A 44 -4.22 9.69 18.37
CA PHE A 44 -5.14 8.80 17.69
C PHE A 44 -4.36 7.61 17.13
N VAL A 45 -4.70 6.41 17.58
CA VAL A 45 -4.11 5.17 17.05
C VAL A 45 -5.18 4.46 16.23
N SER A 46 -5.00 4.43 14.91
CA SER A 46 -5.79 3.57 14.03
C SER A 46 -5.23 2.16 14.09
N VAL A 47 -5.87 1.28 14.86
CA VAL A 47 -5.49 -0.12 14.91
C VAL A 47 -6.45 -0.93 14.05
N PRO A 48 -5.99 -1.50 12.92
CA PRO A 48 -6.79 -2.45 12.18
C PRO A 48 -6.98 -3.69 13.04
N ILE A 49 -8.22 -4.00 13.34
CA ILE A 49 -8.59 -5.23 14.01
C ILE A 49 -8.81 -6.39 13.06
N PHE A 50 -8.31 -7.52 13.52
CA PHE A 50 -8.54 -8.82 12.93
C PHE A 50 -9.43 -9.60 13.89
N PRO A 51 -10.56 -10.16 13.42
CA PRO A 51 -11.05 -10.17 12.04
C PRO A 51 -11.79 -8.88 11.64
N LEU A 52 -11.54 -8.40 10.42
CA LEU A 52 -12.32 -7.31 9.81
C LEU A 52 -13.80 -7.72 9.74
N LYS A 53 -14.69 -6.92 10.33
CA LYS A 53 -16.13 -7.21 10.35
C LYS A 53 -16.85 -6.51 9.19
N LYS A 54 -17.83 -7.21 8.59
CA LYS A 54 -18.72 -6.65 7.56
C LYS A 54 -20.05 -6.15 8.13
N THR A 55 -20.35 -6.55 9.37
CA THR A 55 -21.60 -6.26 10.05
C THR A 55 -21.34 -5.78 11.47
N MET A 56 -22.21 -4.90 11.96
CA MET A 56 -22.21 -4.46 13.34
C MET A 56 -23.65 -4.33 13.84
N GLU A 57 -23.86 -4.77 15.07
CA GLU A 57 -25.15 -4.78 15.76
C GLU A 57 -25.11 -3.80 16.92
N LEU A 58 -26.14 -2.96 17.04
CA LEU A 58 -26.40 -2.11 18.20
C LEU A 58 -27.69 -2.59 18.85
N THR A 59 -27.71 -2.66 20.18
CA THR A 59 -28.88 -3.10 20.94
C THR A 59 -29.34 -1.97 21.85
N CYS A 60 -30.63 -1.64 21.85
CA CYS A 60 -31.18 -0.68 22.80
C CYS A 60 -31.33 -1.34 24.17
N SER A 61 -30.55 -0.87 25.14
CA SER A 61 -30.53 -1.35 26.51
C SER A 61 -31.78 -0.86 27.28
N GLN A 62 -32.02 -1.46 28.46
CA GLN A 62 -33.20 -1.17 29.28
C GLN A 62 -33.26 0.27 29.81
N ASP A 63 -32.13 0.96 29.84
CA ASP A 63 -31.99 2.37 30.17
C ASP A 63 -32.31 3.32 29.00
N GLY A 64 -32.78 2.77 27.86
CA GLY A 64 -33.12 3.55 26.67
C GLY A 64 -31.91 4.00 25.84
N ASN A 65 -30.70 3.56 26.22
CA ASN A 65 -29.47 3.88 25.50
C ASN A 65 -29.06 2.71 24.60
N TRP A 66 -28.61 3.01 23.38
CA TRP A 66 -27.94 2.02 22.55
C TRP A 66 -26.65 1.54 23.22
N THR A 67 -26.35 0.25 23.12
CA THR A 67 -25.07 -0.31 23.55
C THR A 67 -23.95 0.41 22.79
N LYS A 68 -23.29 1.38 23.47
CA LYS A 68 -22.02 1.95 23.03
C LYS A 68 -20.94 0.88 23.16
N GLN A 69 -21.02 -0.15 22.32
CA GLN A 69 -20.09 -1.27 22.41
C GLN A 69 -18.65 -0.81 22.08
N TYR A 70 -18.51 0.36 21.42
CA TYR A 70 -17.23 1.00 21.08
C TYR A 70 -17.38 2.53 21.16
N PRO A 71 -16.86 3.20 22.22
CA PRO A 71 -17.20 4.60 22.53
C PRO A 71 -16.82 5.67 21.49
N ASP A 72 -15.88 5.40 20.59
CA ASP A 72 -15.30 6.42 19.69
C ASP A 72 -15.09 5.91 18.25
N ALA A 73 -15.75 4.81 17.88
CA ALA A 73 -15.59 4.23 16.56
C ALA A 73 -16.25 5.13 15.51
N ASP A 74 -15.44 5.62 14.58
CA ASP A 74 -15.91 6.14 13.31
C ASP A 74 -16.52 4.99 12.50
N ILE A 75 -17.85 4.87 12.55
CA ILE A 75 -18.59 3.76 11.92
C ILE A 75 -18.67 4.01 10.42
N ARG A 76 -17.56 3.78 9.72
CA ARG A 76 -17.46 3.86 8.27
C ARG A 76 -17.00 2.52 7.68
N CYS A 77 -17.55 2.23 6.50
CA CYS A 77 -17.13 1.10 5.69
C CYS A 77 -15.95 1.52 4.82
N TYR A 78 -14.80 0.86 4.98
CA TYR A 78 -13.58 1.12 4.24
C TYR A 78 -13.23 -0.05 3.32
N HIS A 79 -12.71 0.27 2.15
CA HIS A 79 -12.17 -0.73 1.25
C HIS A 79 -10.76 -1.16 1.71
N PRO A 80 -10.36 -2.43 1.56
CA PRO A 80 -9.05 -2.91 1.97
C PRO A 80 -7.87 -2.14 1.39
N CYS A 81 -7.96 -1.60 0.18
CA CYS A 81 -6.90 -0.77 -0.41
C CYS A 81 -6.60 0.50 0.39
N MET A 82 -7.51 0.96 1.25
CA MET A 82 -7.30 2.10 2.14
C MET A 82 -6.57 1.74 3.43
N ILE A 83 -6.47 0.44 3.74
CA ILE A 83 -5.97 -0.06 5.04
C ILE A 83 -4.72 -0.91 4.85
N LYS A 84 -4.71 -1.76 3.82
CA LYS A 84 -3.69 -2.77 3.56
C LYS A 84 -2.79 -2.33 2.42
N LEU A 85 -1.73 -1.61 2.76
CA LEU A 85 -0.68 -1.23 1.82
C LEU A 85 0.20 -2.44 1.43
N PRO A 86 0.68 -2.51 0.18
CA PRO A 86 1.67 -3.49 -0.21
C PRO A 86 3.00 -3.23 0.51
N THR A 87 3.80 -4.28 0.69
CA THR A 87 5.17 -4.13 1.20
C THR A 87 6.07 -3.60 0.09
N LEU A 88 6.71 -2.46 0.31
CA LEU A 88 7.60 -1.82 -0.64
C LEU A 88 9.05 -2.00 -0.19
N VAL A 89 9.93 -2.39 -1.13
CA VAL A 89 11.36 -2.57 -0.87
C VAL A 89 12.13 -1.57 -1.74
N ASN A 90 12.81 -0.63 -1.10
CA ASN A 90 13.54 0.49 -1.75
C ASN A 90 12.68 1.29 -2.74
N ALA A 91 11.41 1.49 -2.40
CA ALA A 91 10.44 2.22 -3.21
C ALA A 91 9.51 3.04 -2.31
N TRP A 92 8.88 4.05 -2.90
CA TRP A 92 7.79 4.81 -2.30
C TRP A 92 6.55 4.71 -3.18
N SER A 93 5.38 5.09 -2.65
CA SER A 93 4.14 5.12 -3.42
C SER A 93 3.38 6.42 -3.23
N ASP A 94 2.54 6.77 -4.19
CA ASP A 94 1.68 7.96 -4.17
C ASP A 94 0.39 7.77 -3.34
N PHE A 95 0.43 6.88 -2.35
CA PHE A 95 -0.74 6.57 -1.52
C PHE A 95 -1.22 7.81 -0.75
N ASN A 96 -2.52 8.09 -0.83
CA ASN A 96 -3.15 9.19 -0.13
C ASN A 96 -4.20 8.67 0.86
N SER A 97 -3.93 8.79 2.17
CA SER A 97 -4.83 8.36 3.24
C SER A 97 -6.20 9.04 3.24
N SER A 98 -6.32 10.21 2.60
CA SER A 98 -7.57 10.97 2.47
C SER A 98 -8.38 10.58 1.23
N LYS A 99 -7.80 9.80 0.31
CA LYS A 99 -8.48 9.33 -0.91
C LYS A 99 -9.29 8.07 -0.61
N ASN A 100 -10.52 8.04 -1.11
CA ASN A 100 -11.40 6.88 -0.99
C ASN A 100 -11.07 5.85 -2.08
N TYR A 101 -10.14 4.94 -1.77
CA TYR A 101 -9.73 3.91 -2.72
C TYR A 101 -10.75 2.77 -2.80
N SER A 102 -11.02 2.25 -3.99
CA SER A 102 -11.94 1.14 -4.25
C SER A 102 -11.52 0.32 -5.46
N ASP A 103 -12.00 -0.92 -5.55
CA ASP A 103 -11.85 -1.79 -6.72
C ASP A 103 -12.73 -1.38 -7.92
N ALA A 104 -13.63 -0.41 -7.74
CA ALA A 104 -14.37 0.22 -8.82
C ALA A 104 -13.46 1.16 -9.66
N ASN A 105 -13.78 1.29 -10.94
CA ASN A 105 -13.12 2.23 -11.87
C ASN A 105 -11.60 2.06 -12.03
N ASN A 106 -11.07 0.85 -11.78
CA ASN A 106 -9.64 0.53 -11.96
C ASN A 106 -8.70 1.54 -11.27
N GLN A 107 -9.02 1.95 -10.05
CA GLN A 107 -8.15 2.87 -9.33
C GLN A 107 -6.77 2.27 -9.10
N THR A 108 -5.75 3.10 -9.25
CA THR A 108 -4.35 2.68 -9.22
C THR A 108 -3.56 3.37 -8.10
N LEU A 109 -2.44 2.72 -7.75
CA LEU A 109 -1.37 3.21 -6.90
C LEU A 109 -0.06 3.14 -7.71
N SER A 110 0.60 4.28 -7.84
CA SER A 110 1.93 4.36 -8.44
C SER A 110 2.98 4.00 -7.39
N VAL A 111 3.87 3.09 -7.74
CA VAL A 111 5.03 2.70 -6.92
C VAL A 111 6.27 3.07 -7.70
N GLU A 112 7.14 3.89 -7.11
CA GLU A 112 8.36 4.38 -7.73
C GLU A 112 9.58 3.99 -6.88
N CYS A 113 10.58 3.39 -7.54
CA CYS A 113 11.84 3.06 -6.91
C CYS A 113 12.54 4.33 -6.39
N LEU A 114 13.24 4.21 -5.27
CA LEU A 114 14.07 5.28 -4.75
C LEU A 114 15.20 5.63 -5.73
N PRO A 115 15.76 6.85 -5.69
CA PRO A 115 16.90 7.23 -6.54
C PRO A 115 18.06 6.22 -6.43
N GLY A 116 18.58 5.76 -7.56
CA GLY A 116 19.62 4.72 -7.62
C GLY A 116 19.12 3.28 -7.52
N TYR A 117 17.81 3.07 -7.61
CA TYR A 117 17.19 1.74 -7.64
C TYR A 117 16.28 1.57 -8.85
N GLU A 118 16.20 0.34 -9.36
CA GLU A 118 15.31 -0.07 -10.45
C GLU A 118 14.69 -1.43 -10.13
N PHE A 119 13.51 -1.74 -10.67
CA PHE A 119 12.91 -3.07 -10.54
C PHE A 119 13.19 -3.96 -11.75
N ALA A 120 13.61 -3.35 -12.85
CA ALA A 120 14.10 -3.97 -14.07
C ALA A 120 14.94 -2.93 -14.83
N PHE A 121 15.79 -3.37 -15.77
CA PHE A 121 16.70 -2.47 -16.49
C PHE A 121 15.99 -1.25 -17.10
N ASN A 122 16.42 -0.05 -16.67
CA ASN A 122 15.85 1.25 -17.01
C ASN A 122 14.36 1.40 -16.65
N LYS A 123 13.88 0.68 -15.62
CA LYS A 123 12.50 0.76 -15.15
C LYS A 123 12.42 1.03 -13.65
N THR A 124 11.79 2.15 -13.31
CA THR A 124 11.65 2.64 -11.92
C THR A 124 10.20 2.69 -11.43
N LYS A 125 9.21 2.63 -12.32
CA LYS A 125 7.79 2.81 -11.98
C LYS A 125 6.96 1.55 -12.23
N GLN A 126 6.17 1.17 -11.22
CA GLN A 126 5.19 0.10 -11.26
C GLN A 126 3.82 0.65 -10.88
N VAL A 127 2.75 0.02 -11.39
CA VAL A 127 1.37 0.43 -11.10
C VAL A 127 0.64 -0.77 -10.53
N LEU A 128 0.02 -0.57 -9.37
CA LEU A 128 -0.84 -1.56 -8.74
C LEU A 128 -2.29 -1.13 -8.90
N THR A 129 -3.16 -2.07 -9.20
CA THR A 129 -4.61 -1.83 -9.27
C THR A 129 -5.24 -2.25 -7.96
N CYS A 130 -6.18 -1.47 -7.47
CA CYS A 130 -6.95 -1.85 -6.30
C CYS A 130 -7.86 -3.04 -6.64
N ALA A 131 -7.73 -4.14 -5.91
CA ALA A 131 -8.58 -5.32 -6.06
C ALA A 131 -9.44 -5.51 -4.79
N ALA A 132 -10.47 -6.35 -4.90
CA ALA A 132 -11.47 -6.64 -3.86
C ALA A 132 -10.91 -6.87 -2.44
N SER A 133 -9.72 -7.48 -2.34
CA SER A 133 -9.12 -7.87 -1.05
C SER A 133 -7.99 -6.97 -0.59
N LYS A 134 -7.23 -6.37 -1.51
CA LYS A 134 -6.09 -5.47 -1.30
C LYS A 134 -5.58 -4.96 -2.67
N TRP A 135 -4.55 -4.14 -2.66
CA TRP A 135 -3.77 -3.83 -3.87
C TRP A 135 -3.27 -5.12 -4.54
N ASP A 136 -3.41 -5.23 -5.87
CA ASP A 136 -2.89 -6.36 -6.64
C ASP A 136 -1.38 -6.30 -6.76
N ASP A 137 -0.70 -6.83 -5.75
CA ASP A 137 0.75 -6.83 -5.58
C ASP A 137 1.43 -8.11 -6.11
N ARG A 138 0.68 -9.01 -6.78
CA ARG A 138 1.21 -10.30 -7.26
C ARG A 138 2.39 -10.17 -8.24
N LYS A 139 2.44 -9.06 -8.97
CA LYS A 139 3.50 -8.74 -9.94
C LYS A 139 4.42 -7.62 -9.46
N LEU A 140 4.27 -7.15 -8.22
CA LEU A 140 5.14 -6.13 -7.67
C LEU A 140 6.54 -6.70 -7.48
N LEU A 141 7.51 -6.12 -8.16
CA LEU A 141 8.92 -6.49 -8.05
C LEU A 141 9.64 -5.56 -7.06
N PRO A 142 10.58 -6.08 -6.25
CA PRO A 142 11.41 -5.25 -5.39
C PRO A 142 12.36 -4.39 -6.24
N CYS A 143 12.71 -3.20 -5.75
CA CYS A 143 13.71 -2.37 -6.39
C CYS A 143 15.12 -2.75 -5.88
N TYR A 144 16.05 -3.00 -6.81
CA TYR A 144 17.44 -3.33 -6.54
C TYR A 144 18.36 -2.15 -6.87
N LYS A 145 19.50 -2.08 -6.18
CA LYS A 145 20.48 -1.01 -6.39
C LYS A 145 21.16 -1.18 -7.75
N VAL A 146 21.32 -0.08 -8.48
CA VAL A 146 21.93 -0.06 -9.82
C VAL A 146 23.16 0.83 -9.89
N CYS A 147 23.99 0.57 -10.90
CA CYS A 147 25.03 1.51 -11.33
C CYS A 147 24.36 2.72 -12.01
N LEU A 148 24.67 3.92 -11.52
CA LEU A 148 24.15 5.18 -12.07
C LEU A 148 24.94 5.66 -13.28
N ASP A 149 26.21 5.25 -13.37
CA ASP A 149 27.04 5.62 -14.49
C ASP A 149 26.52 4.95 -15.76
N PRO A 150 26.37 5.70 -16.87
CA PRO A 150 25.93 5.13 -18.12
C PRO A 150 26.91 4.05 -18.56
N ILE A 151 26.33 3.00 -19.12
CA ILE A 151 27.09 1.92 -19.75
C ILE A 151 27.91 2.54 -20.87
N ARG A 152 29.23 2.32 -20.83
CA ARG A 152 30.11 2.82 -21.90
C ARG A 152 29.80 2.06 -23.18
N GLU A 153 29.65 2.81 -24.27
CA GLU A 153 29.53 2.20 -25.59
C GLU A 153 30.85 1.52 -25.98
N ALA A 154 30.76 0.53 -26.86
CA ALA A 154 31.95 -0.07 -27.43
C ALA A 154 32.72 0.99 -28.24
N GLY A 155 34.04 1.02 -28.08
CA GLY A 155 34.90 1.84 -28.91
C GLY A 155 34.94 1.35 -30.36
N GLU A 156 35.67 2.08 -31.20
CA GLU A 156 35.95 1.67 -32.58
C GLU A 156 36.60 0.28 -32.59
N GLU A 157 36.17 -0.59 -33.50
CA GLU A 157 36.65 -1.99 -33.61
C GLU A 157 36.42 -2.87 -32.36
N MET A 158 35.38 -2.54 -31.59
CA MET A 158 34.91 -3.35 -30.47
C MET A 158 33.40 -3.62 -30.57
N THR A 159 32.98 -4.72 -29.97
CA THR A 159 31.59 -5.10 -29.76
C THR A 159 31.34 -5.26 -28.27
N VAL A 160 30.17 -4.85 -27.81
CA VAL A 160 29.68 -5.09 -26.44
C VAL A 160 28.42 -5.93 -26.53
N ALA A 161 28.30 -6.93 -25.64
CA ALA A 161 27.08 -7.72 -25.59
C ALA A 161 25.87 -6.83 -25.25
N ASN A 162 24.69 -7.18 -25.78
CA ASN A 162 23.45 -6.47 -25.46
C ASN A 162 23.24 -6.42 -23.95
N VAL A 163 23.28 -5.22 -23.37
CA VAL A 163 23.12 -5.06 -21.94
C VAL A 163 21.65 -5.08 -21.56
N THR A 164 21.30 -6.03 -20.69
CA THR A 164 19.94 -6.25 -20.22
C THR A 164 19.78 -6.03 -18.71
N ALA A 165 20.86 -5.65 -18.03
CA ALA A 165 20.90 -5.39 -16.59
C ALA A 165 22.01 -4.38 -16.23
N ASN A 166 21.79 -3.63 -15.15
CA ASN A 166 22.71 -2.66 -14.55
C ASN A 166 22.79 -2.82 -13.01
N SER A 167 22.28 -3.94 -12.50
CA SER A 167 22.35 -4.31 -11.08
C SER A 167 23.80 -4.47 -10.62
N VAL A 168 24.01 -4.33 -9.31
CA VAL A 168 25.29 -4.72 -8.67
C VAL A 168 25.65 -6.16 -9.08
N ASN A 169 26.92 -6.40 -9.42
CA ASN A 169 27.49 -7.65 -9.94
C ASN A 169 27.18 -7.97 -11.41
N THR A 170 26.49 -7.11 -12.16
CA THR A 170 26.46 -7.23 -13.61
C THR A 170 27.87 -7.10 -14.17
N THR A 171 28.28 -8.07 -14.99
CA THR A 171 29.56 -8.04 -15.72
C THR A 171 29.30 -7.70 -17.17
N MET A 172 30.13 -6.82 -17.74
CA MET A 172 30.09 -6.47 -19.16
C MET A 172 31.29 -7.06 -19.86
N THR A 173 31.04 -7.74 -20.97
CA THR A 173 32.08 -8.30 -21.82
C THR A 173 32.17 -7.49 -23.09
N TYR A 174 33.37 -6.97 -23.33
CA TYR A 174 33.73 -6.33 -24.58
C TYR A 174 34.64 -7.27 -25.37
N ALA A 175 34.42 -7.35 -26.69
CA ALA A 175 35.22 -8.16 -27.59
C ALA A 175 35.72 -7.32 -28.76
N CYS A 176 36.99 -7.45 -29.10
CA CYS A 176 37.54 -6.88 -30.32
C CYS A 176 36.90 -7.52 -31.55
N THR A 177 36.70 -6.73 -32.60
CA THR A 177 36.34 -7.25 -33.92
C THR A 177 37.47 -8.09 -34.50
N GLU A 178 37.18 -8.89 -35.53
CA GLU A 178 38.16 -9.76 -36.17
C GLU A 178 39.39 -8.96 -36.63
N GLY A 179 40.59 -9.43 -36.28
CA GLY A 179 41.87 -8.76 -36.58
C GLY A 179 42.36 -7.76 -35.54
N HIS A 180 41.58 -7.47 -34.49
CA HIS A 180 41.95 -6.54 -33.42
C HIS A 180 42.25 -7.25 -32.09
N HIS A 181 43.10 -6.62 -31.27
CA HIS A 181 43.53 -7.18 -29.98
C HIS A 181 43.56 -6.10 -28.89
N LEU A 182 43.17 -6.49 -27.67
CA LEU A 182 43.29 -5.62 -26.50
C LEU A 182 44.78 -5.44 -26.16
N ASN A 183 45.25 -4.20 -26.22
CA ASN A 183 46.58 -3.86 -25.72
C ASN A 183 46.53 -3.82 -24.18
N THR A 184 47.10 -4.82 -23.53
CA THR A 184 47.12 -4.96 -22.06
C THR A 184 48.41 -4.43 -21.43
N THR A 185 49.05 -3.42 -22.03
CA THR A 185 50.13 -2.70 -21.34
C THR A 185 49.54 -1.92 -20.17
N GLU A 186 49.68 -2.47 -18.96
CA GLU A 186 49.48 -1.76 -17.69
C GLU A 186 50.30 -0.46 -17.71
N VAL A 187 49.62 0.67 -17.48
CA VAL A 187 50.26 1.98 -17.22
C VAL A 187 50.18 2.25 -15.73
#